data_AF-A0A923VGG9-F1
#
_entry.id   AF-A0A923VGG9-F1
#
_cell.length_a   1.000
_cell.length_b   1.000
_cell.length_c   1.000
_cell.angle_alpha   90.00
_cell.angle_beta   90.00
_cell.angle_gamma   90.00
#
_symmetry.space_group_name_H-M   'P 1'
#
loop_
_entity.id
_entity.type
_entity.pdbx_description
1 polymer ?
#
loop_
_entity_poly.entity_id
_entity_poly.type
_entity_poly.pdbx_seq_one_letter_code
_entity_poly.pdbx_strand_id
1 'polypeptide(L)'
;MTAVKQNIRHLSLDELVKYFETIGEKKFRTKQVYEWIWKRGAQSFDEMTDLPKDLRLKIAEKFTMPALTVNATQFSSDGTVKSR
;
A
#
# COMPACT_ATOMS: atom_id res chain seq x y z
N MET A 1 -17.59 -8.10 -14.54
CA MET A 1 -17.28 -8.94 -13.37
C MET A 1 -16.31 -8.17 -12.49
N THR A 2 -16.80 -7.54 -11.42
CA THR A 2 -16.01 -6.64 -10.58
C THR A 2 -15.14 -7.49 -9.66
N ALA A 3 -13.83 -7.53 -9.89
CA ALA A 3 -12.90 -8.18 -8.98
C ALA A 3 -12.97 -7.46 -7.62
N VAL A 4 -13.63 -8.08 -6.65
CA VAL A 4 -13.74 -7.58 -5.28
C VAL A 4 -12.36 -7.70 -4.65
N LYS A 5 -11.58 -6.61 -4.73
CA LYS A 5 -10.31 -6.50 -4.01
C LYS A 5 -10.61 -6.45 -2.52
N GLN A 6 -9.90 -7.24 -1.72
CA GLN A 6 -10.12 -7.30 -0.28
C GLN A 6 -9.57 -6.03 0.39
N ASN A 7 -10.29 -5.52 1.39
CA ASN A 7 -9.86 -4.31 2.10
C ASN A 7 -8.67 -4.62 3.00
N ILE A 8 -7.54 -3.92 2.79
CA ILE A 8 -6.33 -4.22 3.54
C ILE A 8 -6.48 -3.95 5.05
N ARG A 9 -7.40 -3.07 5.45
CA ARG A 9 -7.71 -2.75 6.85
C ARG A 9 -8.48 -3.86 7.57
N HIS A 10 -9.12 -4.76 6.82
CA HIS A 10 -9.84 -5.89 7.37
C HIS A 10 -8.92 -7.11 7.59
N LEU A 11 -7.70 -7.07 7.06
CA LEU A 11 -6.74 -8.15 7.21
C LEU A 11 -6.00 -8.02 8.52
N SER A 12 -5.78 -9.18 9.15
CA SER A 12 -4.90 -9.28 10.30
C SER A 12 -3.43 -9.23 9.87
N LEU A 13 -2.55 -8.87 10.80
CA LEU A 13 -1.10 -8.89 10.58
C LEU A 13 -0.62 -10.26 10.04
N ASP A 14 -1.17 -11.36 10.56
CA ASP A 14 -0.83 -12.73 10.13
C ASP A 14 -1.18 -12.99 8.66
N GLU A 15 -2.35 -12.53 8.20
CA GLU A 15 -2.78 -12.69 6.80
C GLU A 15 -1.90 -11.86 5.86
N LEU A 16 -1.56 -10.64 6.27
CA LEU A 16 -0.61 -9.82 5.55
C LEU A 16 0.77 -10.49 5.50
N VAL A 17 1.24 -11.09 6.59
CA VAL A 17 2.54 -11.78 6.61
C VAL A 17 2.53 -12.97 5.66
N LYS A 18 1.49 -13.80 5.70
CA LYS A 18 1.32 -14.93 4.77
C LYS A 18 1.29 -14.49 3.32
N TYR A 19 0.56 -13.42 3.00
CA TYR A 19 0.52 -12.88 1.65
C TYR A 19 1.91 -12.36 1.21
N PHE A 20 2.63 -11.68 2.09
CA PHE A 20 3.98 -11.21 1.76
C PHE A 20 4.96 -12.38 1.58
N GLU A 21 4.83 -13.44 2.38
CA GLU A 21 5.59 -14.67 2.20
C GLU A 21 5.29 -15.35 0.84
N THR A 22 4.04 -15.33 0.36
CA THR A 22 3.69 -15.95 -0.92
C THR A 22 4.26 -15.20 -2.13
N ILE A 23 4.45 -13.88 -2.03
CA ILE A 23 5.09 -13.06 -3.07
C ILE A 23 6.62 -12.97 -2.91
N GLY A 24 7.21 -13.69 -1.94
CA GLY A 24 8.65 -13.70 -1.67
C GLY A 24 9.18 -12.44 -0.98
N GLU A 25 8.30 -11.65 -0.37
CA GLU A 25 8.65 -10.45 0.37
C GLU A 25 8.96 -10.75 1.85
N LYS A 26 9.82 -9.91 2.45
CA LYS A 26 10.24 -10.10 3.85
C LYS A 26 9.17 -9.63 4.84
N LYS A 27 9.01 -10.39 5.94
CA LYS A 27 8.08 -10.10 7.05
C LYS A 27 8.21 -8.68 7.63
N PHE A 28 9.41 -8.10 7.61
CA PHE A 28 9.61 -6.73 8.08
C PHE A 28 8.84 -5.70 7.24
N ARG A 29 8.72 -5.93 5.92
CA ARG A 29 8.01 -5.02 5.01
C ARG A 29 6.52 -5.05 5.29
N THR A 30 6.00 -6.22 5.60
CA THR A 30 4.62 -6.38 6.09
C THR A 30 4.36 -5.56 7.34
N LYS A 31 5.30 -5.60 8.31
CA LYS A 31 5.18 -4.83 9.54
C LYS A 31 5.19 -3.32 9.26
N GLN A 32 6.02 -2.85 8.32
CA GLN A 32 6.01 -1.46 7.89
C GLN A 32 4.67 -1.05 7.28
N VAL A 33 4.11 -1.85 6.36
CA VAL A 33 2.77 -1.62 5.78
C VAL A 33 1.70 -1.56 6.88
N TYR A 34 1.74 -2.51 7.81
CA TYR A 34 0.82 -2.57 8.94
C TYR A 34 0.93 -1.33 9.83
N GLU A 35 2.14 -0.88 10.14
CA GLU A 35 2.35 0.36 10.90
C GLU A 35 1.87 1.60 10.12
N TRP A 36 2.05 1.66 8.81
CA TRP A 36 1.49 2.75 8.01
C TRP A 36 -0.04 2.78 8.06
N ILE A 37 -0.69 1.63 8.00
CA ILE A 37 -2.16 1.52 8.06
C ILE A 37 -2.69 1.87 9.46
N TRP A 38 -2.10 1.30 10.51
CA TRP A 38 -2.64 1.37 11.88
C TRP A 38 -2.04 2.48 12.74
N LYS A 39 -0.73 2.75 12.64
CA LYS A 39 -0.08 3.84 13.39
C LYS A 39 -0.18 5.18 12.69
N ARG A 40 0.09 5.21 11.37
CA ARG A 40 0.09 6.46 10.61
C ARG A 40 -1.27 6.78 9.99
N GLY A 41 -2.17 5.81 9.88
CA GLY A 41 -3.50 6.02 9.33
C GLY A 41 -3.50 6.28 7.82
N ALA A 42 -2.55 5.70 7.09
CA ALA A 42 -2.42 5.88 5.64
C ALA A 42 -3.77 5.63 4.94
N GLN A 43 -4.14 6.53 4.04
CA GLN A 43 -5.34 6.44 3.24
C GLN A 43 -5.06 5.88 1.85
N SER A 44 -3.82 5.99 1.37
CA SER A 44 -3.35 5.37 0.12
C SER A 44 -2.04 4.61 0.28
N PHE A 45 -1.83 3.57 -0.55
CA PHE A 45 -0.54 2.87 -0.59
C PHE A 45 0.61 3.79 -0.97
N ASP A 46 0.32 4.85 -1.72
CA ASP A 46 1.34 5.74 -2.24
C ASP A 46 1.88 6.73 -1.21
N GLU A 47 1.14 6.96 -0.12
CA GLU A 47 1.63 7.71 1.05
C GLU A 47 2.73 6.96 1.79
N MET A 48 2.85 5.65 1.58
CA MET A 48 3.89 4.81 2.18
C MET A 48 5.22 5.00 1.46
N THR A 49 5.84 6.18 1.60
CA THR A 49 7.09 6.56 0.94
C THR A 49 8.29 5.71 1.36
N ASP A 50 8.22 5.09 2.55
CA ASP A 50 9.21 4.13 3.05
C ASP A 50 9.23 2.79 2.28
N LEU A 51 8.21 2.51 1.45
CA LEU A 51 8.10 1.27 0.69
C LEU A 51 8.50 1.47 -0.77
N PRO A 52 9.17 0.48 -1.39
CA PRO A 52 9.47 0.54 -2.82
C PRO A 52 8.20 0.52 -3.65
N LYS A 53 8.22 1.20 -4.81
CA LYS A 53 7.09 1.30 -5.74
C LYS A 53 6.57 -0.07 -6.18
N ASP A 54 7.49 -1.02 -6.39
CA ASP A 54 7.19 -2.40 -6.77
C ASP A 54 6.25 -3.09 -5.77
N LEU A 55 6.52 -2.88 -4.48
CA LEU A 55 5.73 -3.45 -3.39
C LEU A 55 4.36 -2.78 -3.34
N ARG A 56 4.30 -1.45 -3.41
CA ARG A 56 3.04 -0.67 -3.46
C ARG A 56 2.12 -1.15 -4.57
N LEU A 57 2.66 -1.45 -5.75
CA LEU A 57 1.90 -2.00 -6.87
C LEU A 57 1.32 -3.39 -6.54
N LYS A 58 2.14 -4.32 -6.05
CA LYS A 58 1.71 -5.69 -5.70
C LYS A 58 0.57 -5.71 -4.67
N ILE A 59 0.62 -4.87 -3.64
CA ILE A 59 -0.47 -4.75 -2.65
C ILE A 59 -1.68 -4.03 -3.25
N ALA A 60 -1.52 -3.00 -4.08
CA ALA A 60 -2.64 -2.29 -4.72
C ALA A 60 -3.36 -3.13 -5.80
N GLU A 61 -2.68 -4.11 -6.39
CA GLU A 61 -3.29 -5.07 -7.32
C GLU A 61 -4.23 -6.04 -6.60
N LYS A 62 -3.81 -6.59 -5.45
CA LYS A 62 -4.59 -7.59 -4.70
C LYS A 62 -5.55 -6.99 -3.67
N PHE A 63 -5.15 -5.91 -3.03
CA PHE A 63 -5.91 -5.25 -1.98
C PHE A 63 -6.35 -3.87 -2.40
N THR A 64 -7.45 -3.44 -1.78
CA THR A 64 -7.93 -2.08 -1.91
C THR A 64 -7.82 -1.38 -0.56
N MET A 65 -7.47 -0.10 -0.60
CA MET A 65 -7.58 0.78 0.53
C MET A 65 -8.50 1.93 0.11
N PRO A 66 -9.81 1.84 0.39
CA PRO A 66 -10.74 2.91 0.05
C PRO A 66 -10.43 4.09 0.97
N ALA A 67 -9.81 5.12 0.40
CA ALA A 67 -9.78 6.44 1.03
C ALA A 67 -11.22 6.95 1.08
N LEU A 68 -11.67 7.44 2.24
CA LEU A 68 -12.86 8.27 2.31
C LEU A 68 -12.60 9.46 1.39
N THR A 69 -13.37 9.55 0.31
CA THR A 69 -13.24 10.49 -0.80
C THR A 69 -12.92 11.91 -0.34
N VAL A 70 -11.64 12.26 -0.27
CA VAL A 70 -11.16 13.62 -0.39
C VAL A 70 -10.18 13.58 -1.55
N ASN A 71 -10.76 13.71 -2.74
CA ASN A 71 -10.34 14.42 -3.96
C ASN A 71 -8.92 15.02 -4.11
N ALA A 72 -7.89 14.46 -3.48
CA ALA A 72 -6.51 14.91 -3.48
C ALA A 72 -5.66 13.63 -3.40
N THR A 73 -4.78 13.29 -4.33
CA THR A 73 -3.83 14.16 -5.00
C THR A 73 -3.33 13.39 -6.21
N GLN A 74 -3.21 14.09 -7.33
CA GLN A 74 -2.46 13.63 -8.50
C GLN A 74 -1.09 13.13 -8.05
N PHE A 75 -0.84 11.84 -8.15
CA PHE A 75 0.53 11.37 -8.18
C PHE A 75 1.03 11.56 -9.61
N SER A 76 1.73 12.69 -9.77
CA SER A 76 2.51 13.05 -10.94
C SER A 76 3.27 11.84 -11.45
N SER A 77 3.00 11.44 -12.70
CA SER A 77 3.76 10.44 -13.43
C SER A 77 5.08 10.98 -14.00
N ASP A 78 5.54 12.14 -13.54
CA ASP A 78 6.72 12.81 -14.07
C ASP A 78 7.80 12.87 -12.99
N GLY A 79 8.58 11.79 -12.93
CA GLY A 79 9.84 11.81 -12.21
C GLY A 79 10.80 12.73 -12.93
N THR A 80 10.97 13.96 -12.46
CA THR A 80 12.26 14.68 -12.43
C THR A 80 12.14 15.85 -11.46
N VAL A 81 12.71 15.68 -10.27
CA VAL A 81 13.18 16.81 -9.47
C VAL A 81 14.27 17.50 -10.30
N LYS A 82 13.97 18.67 -10.87
CA LYS A 82 14.98 19.52 -11.50
C LYS A 82 15.17 20.76 -10.64
N SER A 83 16.28 20.78 -9.91
CA SER A 83 16.77 21.97 -9.22
C SER A 83 17.14 23.04 -10.24
N ARG A 84 16.52 24.23 -10.13
CA ARG A 84 17.18 25.50 -10.40
C ARG A 84 16.64 26.55 -9.44
#